data_AF-X0ZK00-F1
#
_entry.id   AF-X0ZK00-F1
#
_cell.length_a   1.000
_cell.length_b   1.000
_cell.length_c   1.000
_cell.angle_alpha   90.00
_cell.angle_beta   90.00
_cell.angle_gamma   90.00
#
_symmetry.space_group_name_H-M   'P 1'
#
loop_
_entity.id
_entity.type
_entity.pdbx_description
1 polymer ?
#
loop_
_entity_poly.entity_id
_entity_poly.type
_entity_poly.pdbx_seq_one_letter_code
_entity_poly.pdbx_strand_id
1 'polypeptide(L)'
;MEITYEEFMNLDLRIGLIKECERIPKSKNLLKMMVDCGEDQPRQIVAGMAQNYTPEELMGQKVVVLLNLKSRKLMGVQSNGMVFSLSSSRSFL
;
A
#
# COMPACT_ATOMS: atom_id res chain seq x y z
N MET A 1 0.75 -20.64 -12.59
CA MET A 1 -0.43 -20.56 -11.73
C MET A 1 -1.34 -19.55 -12.39
N GLU A 2 -2.54 -19.97 -12.76
CA GLU A 2 -3.52 -19.15 -13.47
C GLU A 2 -4.66 -18.84 -12.49
N ILE A 3 -5.27 -17.65 -12.63
CA ILE A 3 -6.45 -17.26 -11.86
C ILE A 3 -7.64 -17.14 -12.81
N THR A 4 -8.84 -17.38 -12.31
CA THR A 4 -10.06 -17.19 -13.12
C THR A 4 -10.44 -15.71 -13.20
N TYR A 5 -11.30 -15.37 -14.15
CA TYR A 5 -11.82 -14.00 -14.27
C TYR A 5 -12.64 -13.61 -13.03
N GLU A 6 -13.40 -14.54 -12.46
CA GLU A 6 -14.20 -14.34 -11.26
C GLU A 6 -13.33 -14.04 -10.04
N GLU A 7 -12.21 -14.74 -9.89
CA GLU A 7 -11.22 -14.47 -8.84
C GLU A 7 -10.66 -13.05 -8.96
N PHE A 8 -10.36 -12.61 -10.18
CA PHE A 8 -9.89 -11.25 -10.44
C PHE A 8 -10.96 -10.19 -10.14
N MET A 9 -12.21 -10.44 -10.54
CA MET A 9 -13.34 -9.52 -10.30
C MET A 9 -13.67 -9.35 -8.81
N ASN A 10 -13.26 -10.29 -7.97
CA ASN A 10 -13.40 -10.16 -6.52
C ASN A 10 -12.41 -9.16 -5.90
N LEU A 11 -11.44 -8.62 -6.63
CA LEU A 11 -10.46 -7.66 -6.10
C LEU A 11 -11.02 -6.23 -6.11
N ASP A 12 -11.02 -5.56 -4.94
CA ASP A 12 -11.36 -4.13 -4.85
C ASP A 12 -10.10 -3.29 -5.06
N LEU A 13 -9.80 -3.01 -6.33
CA LEU A 13 -8.68 -2.18 -6.76
C LEU A 13 -9.12 -0.75 -7.03
N ARG A 14 -8.45 0.24 -6.41
CA ARG A 14 -8.74 1.66 -6.62
C ARG A 14 -7.49 2.48 -6.82
N ILE A 15 -7.66 3.69 -7.35
CA ILE A 15 -6.63 4.72 -7.32
C ILE A 15 -6.82 5.52 -6.03
N GLY A 16 -5.77 5.58 -5.22
CA GLY A 16 -5.73 6.36 -3.98
C GLY A 16 -4.71 7.49 -4.04
N LEU A 17 -4.96 8.57 -3.31
CA LEU A 17 -4.06 9.70 -3.14
C LEU A 17 -3.35 9.60 -1.78
N ILE A 18 -2.03 9.63 -1.75
CA ILE A 18 -1.27 9.62 -0.50
C ILE A 18 -1.38 11.00 0.16
N LYS A 19 -2.02 11.06 1.33
CA LYS A 19 -2.24 12.27 2.13
C LYS A 19 -1.18 12.47 3.19
N GLU A 20 -0.65 11.37 3.73
CA GLU A 20 0.42 11.36 4.72
C GLU A 20 1.33 10.17 4.44
N CYS A 21 2.63 10.32 4.68
CA CYS A 21 3.61 9.25 4.58
C CYS A 21 4.71 9.48 5.62
N GLU A 22 5.10 8.42 6.34
CA GLU A 22 6.19 8.47 7.31
C GLU A 22 6.93 7.13 7.39
N ARG A 23 8.18 7.16 7.87
CA ARG A 23 8.94 5.93 8.16
C ARG A 23 8.44 5.30 9.46
N ILE A 24 8.28 3.98 9.47
CA ILE A 24 7.97 3.26 10.72
C ILE A 24 9.25 3.18 11.57
N PRO A 25 9.25 3.65 12.84
CA PRO A 25 10.40 3.54 13.71
C PRO A 25 10.89 2.09 13.83
N LYS A 26 12.21 1.89 13.86
CA LYS A 26 12.88 0.57 13.92
C LYS A 26 12.71 -0.32 12.68
N SER A 27 12.01 0.14 11.64
CA SER A 27 11.97 -0.54 10.35
C SER A 27 12.96 0.07 9.37
N LYS A 28 13.69 -0.78 8.62
CA LYS A 28 14.54 -0.34 7.51
C LYS A 28 13.77 -0.13 6.20
N ASN A 29 12.61 -0.80 6.06
CA ASN A 29 11.96 -0.97 4.76
C ASN A 29 10.50 -0.50 4.73
N LEU A 30 9.89 -0.19 5.88
CA LEU A 30 8.45 0.10 5.94
C LEU A 30 8.14 1.60 6.01
N LEU A 31 7.17 2.01 5.21
CA LEU A 31 6.49 3.30 5.29
C LEU A 31 5.05 3.08 5.77
N LYS A 32 4.55 3.99 6.61
CA LYS A 32 3.15 4.11 6.98
C LYS A 32 2.54 5.24 6.18
N MET A 33 1.43 4.99 5.51
CA MET A 33 0.73 5.96 4.68
C MET A 33 -0.72 6.08 5.08
N MET A 34 -1.27 7.28 4.95
CA MET A 34 -2.70 7.54 4.95
C MET A 34 -3.12 7.81 3.51
N VAL A 35 -3.91 6.91 2.92
CA VAL A 35 -4.29 6.96 1.51
C VAL A 35 -5.77 7.27 1.40
N ASP A 36 -6.10 8.37 0.74
CA ASP A 36 -7.47 8.72 0.38
C ASP A 36 -7.92 7.87 -0.82
N CYS A 37 -8.87 6.96 -0.56
CA CYS A 37 -9.41 6.01 -1.53
C CYS A 37 -10.87 6.31 -1.89
N GLY A 38 -11.35 7.52 -1.56
CA GLY A 38 -12.77 7.88 -1.67
C GLY A 38 -13.67 7.24 -0.60
N GLU A 39 -13.09 6.83 0.53
CA GLU A 39 -13.83 6.40 1.73
C GLU A 39 -14.03 7.59 2.69
N ASP A 40 -14.84 7.43 3.75
CA ASP A 40 -15.10 8.50 4.72
C ASP A 40 -13.83 9.05 5.40
N GLN A 41 -12.80 8.20 5.53
CA GLN A 41 -11.51 8.56 6.09
C GLN A 41 -10.38 7.94 5.27
N PRO A 42 -9.20 8.60 5.16
CA PRO A 42 -8.02 7.99 4.59
C PRO A 42 -7.66 6.67 5.28
N ARG A 43 -7.28 5.67 4.49
CA ARG A 43 -6.96 4.33 4.97
C ARG A 43 -5.48 4.23 5.33
N GLN A 44 -5.20 3.67 6.52
CA GLN A 44 -3.83 3.38 6.92
C GLN A 44 -3.30 2.14 6.19
N ILE A 45 -2.20 2.31 5.45
CA ILE A 45 -1.54 1.22 4.72
C ILE A 45 -0.04 1.25 5.03
N VAL A 46 0.54 0.07 5.27
CA VAL A 46 1.97 -0.09 5.51
C VAL A 46 2.59 -0.81 4.31
N ALA A 47 3.61 -0.20 3.70
CA ALA A 47 4.25 -0.71 2.49
C ALA A 47 5.78 -0.82 2.64
N GLY A 48 6.34 -1.86 2.02
CA GLY A 48 7.78 -2.15 1.99
C GLY A 48 8.56 -1.29 0.99
N MET A 49 8.36 0.03 1.01
CA MET A 49 8.84 0.94 -0.04
C MET A 49 10.00 1.85 0.41
N ALA A 50 10.41 1.79 1.67
CA ALA A 50 11.33 2.77 2.27
C ALA A 50 12.79 2.70 1.76
N GLN A 51 13.13 1.67 0.97
CA GLN A 51 14.41 1.53 0.29
C GLN A 51 14.46 2.25 -1.06
N ASN A 52 13.30 2.40 -1.72
CA ASN A 52 13.19 2.94 -3.06
C ASN A 52 12.61 4.35 -3.09
N TYR A 53 11.86 4.71 -2.03
CA TYR A 53 11.15 5.98 -1.95
C TYR A 53 11.32 6.61 -0.57
N THR A 54 11.42 7.94 -0.54
CA THR A 54 11.27 8.72 0.68
C THR A 54 9.80 9.10 0.90
N PRO A 55 9.39 9.42 2.14
CA PRO A 55 8.05 9.92 2.39
C PRO A 55 7.67 11.13 1.52
N GLU A 56 8.61 12.06 1.36
CA GLU A 56 8.41 13.32 0.61
C GLU A 56 8.12 13.06 -0.87
N GLU A 57 8.76 12.05 -1.46
CA GLU A 57 8.52 11.67 -2.87
C GLU A 57 7.13 11.09 -3.09
N LEU A 58 6.56 10.44 -2.06
CA LEU A 58 5.26 9.78 -2.12
C LEU A 58 4.10 10.69 -1.75
N MET A 59 4.34 11.78 -1.03
CA MET A 59 3.30 12.73 -0.65
C MET A 59 2.61 13.31 -1.89
N GLY A 60 1.27 13.23 -1.93
CA GLY A 60 0.48 13.73 -3.05
C GLY A 60 0.52 12.85 -4.31
N GLN A 61 1.23 11.72 -4.28
CA GLN A 61 1.24 10.77 -5.40
C GLN A 61 -0.06 9.95 -5.43
N LYS A 62 -0.47 9.60 -6.65
CA LYS A 62 -1.55 8.63 -6.89
C LYS A 62 -0.95 7.23 -7.00
N VAL A 63 -1.58 6.27 -6.32
CA VAL A 63 -1.14 4.87 -6.28
C VAL A 63 -2.32 3.92 -6.47
N VAL A 64 -2.03 2.71 -6.96
CA VAL A 64 -3.02 1.63 -7.00
C VAL A 64 -3.07 0.95 -5.63
N VAL A 65 -4.27 0.75 -5.09
CA VAL A 65 -4.51 0.12 -3.79
C VAL A 65 -5.48 -1.05 -3.90
N LEU A 66 -5.19 -2.13 -3.18
CA LEU A 66 -6.13 -3.23 -2.94
C LEU A 66 -6.77 -3.05 -1.57
N LEU A 67 -8.10 -2.85 -1.54
CA LEU A 67 -8.83 -2.46 -0.33
C LEU A 67 -9.45 -3.63 0.43
N ASN A 68 -9.81 -4.72 -0.26
CA ASN A 68 -10.49 -5.86 0.35
C ASN A 68 -9.54 -7.00 0.76
N LEU A 69 -8.25 -6.70 0.92
CA LEU A 69 -7.30 -7.63 1.53
C LEU A 69 -7.50 -7.69 3.04
N LYS A 70 -7.44 -8.89 3.62
CA LYS A 70 -7.50 -9.07 5.07
C LYS A 70 -6.42 -8.23 5.76
N SER A 71 -6.84 -7.43 6.73
CA SER A 71 -5.96 -6.54 7.48
C SER A 71 -4.89 -7.32 8.26
N ARG A 72 -3.66 -6.80 8.29
CA ARG A 72 -2.51 -7.44 8.95
C ARG A 72 -1.67 -6.43 9.72
N LYS A 73 -1.01 -6.87 10.81
CA LYS A 73 -0.04 -6.05 11.55
C LYS A 73 1.37 -6.27 11.03
N LEU A 74 2.09 -5.17 10.80
CA LEU A 74 3.50 -5.16 10.40
C LEU A 74 4.26 -4.29 11.41
N MET A 75 5.20 -4.89 12.15
CA MET A 75 5.92 -4.20 13.23
C MET A 75 4.98 -3.51 14.24
N GLY A 76 3.84 -4.14 14.55
CA GLY A 76 2.83 -3.59 15.47
C GLY A 76 1.88 -2.56 14.84
N VAL A 77 2.13 -2.10 13.62
CA VAL A 77 1.29 -1.13 12.90
C VAL A 77 0.27 -1.86 12.02
N GLN A 78 -1.00 -1.47 12.10
CA GLN A 78 -2.07 -2.08 11.30
C GLN A 78 -1.98 -1.64 9.84
N SER A 79 -2.06 -2.58 8.89
CA SER A 79 -2.17 -2.31 7.47
C SER A 79 -3.52 -2.80 6.96
N ASN A 80 -4.36 -1.86 6.51
CA ASN A 80 -5.71 -2.14 6.03
C ASN A 80 -5.79 -2.25 4.50
N GLY A 81 -4.68 -2.56 3.84
CA GLY A 81 -4.64 -2.70 2.39
C GLY A 81 -3.24 -2.97 1.90
N MET A 82 -3.06 -2.88 0.58
CA MET A 82 -1.79 -3.03 -0.10
C MET A 82 -1.65 -1.95 -1.18
N VAL A 83 -0.53 -1.24 -1.18
CA VAL A 83 -0.12 -0.34 -2.27
C VAL A 83 0.73 -1.14 -3.26
N PHE A 84 0.46 -0.96 -4.56
CA PHE A 84 1.31 -1.54 -5.61
C PHE A 84 2.44 -0.58 -6.01
N SER A 85 3.63 -1.15 -6.17
CA SER A 85 4.79 -0.49 -6.78
C SER A 85 5.29 -1.38 -7.92
N LEU A 86 5.76 -0.76 -9.00
CA LEU A 86 6.40 -1.47 -10.10
C LEU A 86 7.92 -1.42 -9.90
N SER A 87 8.60 -2.55 -10.04
CA SER A 87 10.06 -2.61 -10.16
C SER A 87 10.42 -3.52 -11.33
N SER A 88 11.48 -3.17 -12.07
CA SER A 88 11.98 -4.01 -13.16
C SER A 88 12.70 -5.27 -12.66
N SER A 89 13.03 -5.34 -11.37
CA SER A 89 13.58 -6.53 -10.72
C SER A 89 12.48 -7.38 -10.09
N ARG A 90 12.46 -8.65 -10.48
CA ARG A 90 11.60 -9.71 -9.92
C ARG A 90 11.89 -9.86 -8.42
N SER A 91 10.96 -9.41 -7.56
CA SER A 91 10.51 -10.00 -6.28
C SER A 91 9.92 -8.93 -5.36
N PHE A 92 8.60 -8.98 -5.11
CA PHE A 92 7.92 -8.28 -4.00
C PHE A 92 7.29 -9.28 -3.02
N LEU A 93 7.83 -10.50 -2.98
CA LEU A 93 7.57 -11.47 -1.93
C LEU A 93 8.71 -11.42 -0.91
#